data_AF-A0A426WVF0-F1
#
_entry.id   AF-A0A426WVF0-F1
#
_cell.length_a   1.000
_cell.length_b   1.000
_cell.length_c   1.000
_cell.angle_alpha   90.00
_cell.angle_beta   90.00
_cell.angle_gamma   90.00
#
_symmetry.space_group_name_H-M   'P 1'
#
loop_
_entity.id
_entity.type
_entity.pdbx_description
1 polymer ?
#
loop_
_entity_poly.entity_id
_entity_poly.type
_entity_poly.pdbx_seq_one_letter_code
_entity_poly.pdbx_strand_id
1 'polypeptide(L)'
;MKDLEHARAELPITAVAEYKESLGFKEGLKRMGRVTYEYGYRVALARFRAQHPDAHVEENPFTIYPEDDSVPMERQQDFDDSTPPDS
;
A
#
# COMPACT_ATOMS: atom_id res chain seq x y z
N MET A 1 -6.67 0.60 42.12
CA MET A 1 -6.79 -0.50 41.12
C MET A 1 -7.37 -0.01 39.79
N LYS A 2 -8.38 0.86 39.78
CA LYS A 2 -8.95 1.44 38.54
C LYS A 2 -7.95 2.20 37.67
N ASP A 3 -6.98 2.90 38.28
CA ASP A 3 -6.00 3.71 37.54
C ASP A 3 -4.97 2.87 36.78
N LEU A 4 -4.68 1.65 37.28
CA LEU A 4 -3.76 0.72 36.63
C LEU A 4 -4.40 0.03 35.41
N GLU A 5 -5.71 -0.24 35.46
CA GLU A 5 -6.46 -0.77 34.32
C GLU A 5 -6.61 0.28 33.22
N HIS A 6 -6.82 1.56 33.58
CA HIS A 6 -6.86 2.67 32.62
C HIS A 6 -5.54 2.85 31.88
N ALA A 7 -4.42 2.91 32.62
CA ALA A 7 -3.09 3.04 32.02
C ALA A 7 -2.74 1.87 31.08
N ARG A 8 -3.23 0.66 31.37
CA ARG A 8 -3.07 -0.52 30.50
C ARG A 8 -3.91 -0.47 29.23
N ALA A 9 -5.05 0.22 29.25
CA ALA A 9 -5.91 0.41 28.08
C ALA A 9 -5.44 1.57 27.18
N GLU A 10 -4.73 2.56 27.75
CA GLU A 10 -4.18 3.69 26.99
C GLU A 10 -2.94 3.33 26.17
N LEU A 11 -2.04 2.49 26.71
CA LEU A 11 -0.85 1.98 26.02
C LEU A 11 -1.10 1.39 24.62
N PRO A 12 -2.10 0.51 24.40
CA PRO A 12 -2.40 0.00 23.06
C PRO A 12 -3.03 1.04 22.14
N ILE A 13 -3.75 2.05 22.67
CA ILE A 13 -4.33 3.12 21.85
C ILE A 13 -3.21 4.02 21.32
N THR A 14 -2.25 4.39 22.16
CA THR A 14 -1.08 5.19 21.75
C THR A 14 -0.20 4.43 20.78
N ALA A 15 0.09 3.15 21.03
CA ALA A 15 0.88 2.32 20.11
C ALA A 15 0.24 2.18 18.72
N VAL A 16 -1.09 2.04 18.65
CA VAL A 16 -1.82 2.00 17.37
C VAL A 16 -1.77 3.34 16.64
N ALA A 17 -1.86 4.46 17.37
CA ALA A 17 -1.74 5.79 16.79
C ALA A 17 -0.33 6.01 16.21
N GLU A 18 0.72 5.66 16.95
CA GLU A 18 2.11 5.72 16.51
C GLU A 18 2.35 4.83 15.28
N TYR A 19 1.83 3.60 15.29
CA TYR A 19 1.92 2.69 14.14
C TYR A 19 1.26 3.30 12.89
N LYS A 20 0.07 3.89 13.01
CA LYS A 20 -0.61 4.55 11.88
C LYS A 20 0.13 5.78 11.37
N GLU A 21 0.85 6.46 12.24
CA GLU A 21 1.68 7.62 11.85
C GLU A 21 3.04 7.22 11.25
N SER A 22 3.48 5.98 11.47
CA SER A 22 4.74 5.45 10.92
C SER A 22 4.81 5.55 9.40
N LEU A 23 6.04 5.76 8.90
CA LEU A 23 6.31 5.86 7.46
C LEU A 23 5.90 4.58 6.73
N GLY A 24 6.24 3.41 7.28
CA GLY A 24 5.91 2.11 6.71
C GLY A 24 4.42 1.88 6.52
N PHE A 25 3.59 2.32 7.48
CA PHE A 25 2.13 2.23 7.34
C PHE A 25 1.60 3.14 6.22
N LYS A 26 2.05 4.40 6.17
CA LYS A 26 1.66 5.36 5.12
C LYS A 26 2.11 4.90 3.73
N GLU A 27 3.30 4.34 3.60
CA GLU A 27 3.80 3.74 2.36
C GLU A 27 3.04 2.48 1.98
N GLY A 28 2.72 1.63 2.95
CA GLY A 28 1.84 0.47 2.77
C GLY A 28 0.47 0.87 2.23
N LEU A 29 -0.13 1.94 2.75
CA LEU A 29 -1.39 2.50 2.23
C LEU A 29 -1.27 2.96 0.77
N LYS A 30 -0.18 3.64 0.40
CA LYS A 30 0.06 4.04 -1.01
C LYS A 30 0.16 2.82 -1.92
N ARG A 31 0.88 1.77 -1.49
CA ARG A 31 1.00 0.50 -2.24
C ARG A 31 -0.36 -0.20 -2.38
N MET A 32 -1.12 -0.32 -1.29
CA MET A 32 -2.45 -0.93 -1.31
C MET A 32 -3.45 -0.15 -2.17
N GLY A 33 -3.40 1.19 -2.13
CA GLY A 33 -4.22 2.06 -2.98
C GLY A 33 -3.95 1.83 -4.46
N ARG A 34 -2.68 1.68 -4.86
CA ARG A 34 -2.30 1.36 -6.24
C ARG A 34 -2.86 0.01 -6.69
N VAL A 35 -2.73 -1.04 -5.87
CA VAL A 35 -3.21 -2.39 -6.20
C VAL A 35 -4.74 -2.43 -6.35
N THR A 36 -5.46 -1.79 -5.43
CA THR A 36 -6.93 -1.76 -5.48
C THR A 36 -7.45 -0.95 -6.66
N TYR A 37 -6.80 0.18 -6.97
CA TYR A 37 -7.11 0.99 -8.15
C TYR A 37 -6.83 0.23 -9.46
N GLU A 38 -5.67 -0.44 -9.57
CA GLU A 38 -5.30 -1.26 -10.74
C GLU A 38 -6.32 -2.38 -10.99
N TYR A 39 -6.72 -3.09 -9.93
CA TYR A 39 -7.74 -4.13 -10.04
C TYR A 39 -9.08 -3.58 -10.52
N GLY A 40 -9.55 -2.47 -9.91
CA GLY A 40 -10.79 -1.82 -10.32
C GLY A 40 -10.77 -1.37 -11.78
N TYR A 41 -9.64 -0.81 -12.21
CA TYR A 41 -9.42 -0.41 -13.60
C TYR A 41 -9.50 -1.61 -14.56
N ARG A 42 -8.82 -2.72 -14.27
CA ARG A 42 -8.87 -3.95 -15.10
C ARG A 42 -10.29 -4.49 -15.25
N VAL A 43 -11.07 -4.49 -14.16
CA VAL A 43 -12.47 -4.92 -14.18
C VAL A 43 -13.33 -3.98 -15.04
N ALA A 44 -13.19 -2.67 -14.85
CA ALA A 44 -13.91 -1.68 -15.64
C ALA A 44 -13.57 -1.78 -17.14
N LEU A 45 -12.29 -1.96 -17.46
CA LEU A 45 -11.80 -2.13 -18.82
C LEU A 45 -12.36 -3.38 -19.50
N ALA A 46 -12.38 -4.52 -18.80
CA ALA A 46 -12.97 -5.75 -19.33
C ALA A 46 -14.47 -5.59 -19.64
N ARG A 47 -15.22 -4.92 -18.74
CA ARG A 47 -16.64 -4.62 -18.94
C ARG A 47 -16.88 -3.66 -20.09
N PHE A 48 -16.01 -2.66 -20.26
CA PHE A 48 -16.08 -1.72 -21.38
C PHE A 48 -15.87 -2.44 -22.72
N ARG A 49 -14.81 -3.26 -22.82
CA ARG A 49 -14.52 -4.04 -24.03
C ARG A 49 -15.64 -5.02 -24.40
N ALA A 50 -16.29 -5.62 -23.40
CA ALA A 50 -17.43 -6.51 -23.63
C ALA A 50 -18.67 -5.76 -24.19
N GLN A 51 -18.86 -4.49 -23.81
CA GLN A 51 -19.97 -3.66 -24.28
C GLN A 51 -19.67 -2.95 -25.60
N HIS A 52 -18.39 -2.65 -25.85
CA HIS A 52 -17.93 -1.90 -27.02
C HIS A 52 -16.72 -2.59 -27.67
N PRO A 53 -16.93 -3.68 -28.43
CA PRO A 53 -15.84 -4.48 -29.01
C PRO A 53 -14.95 -3.70 -29.98
N ASP A 54 -15.53 -2.72 -30.69
CA ASP A 54 -14.84 -1.92 -31.70
C ASP A 54 -14.22 -0.62 -31.14
N ALA A 55 -14.43 -0.33 -29.85
CA ALA A 55 -13.91 0.88 -29.23
C ALA A 55 -12.46 0.68 -28.80
N HIS A 56 -11.58 1.51 -29.36
CA HIS A 56 -10.19 1.57 -28.94
C HIS A 56 -10.07 2.21 -27.55
N VAL A 57 -9.38 1.55 -26.63
CA VAL A 57 -9.01 2.14 -25.34
C VAL A 57 -7.54 2.53 -25.43
N GLU A 58 -7.22 3.76 -25.05
CA GLU A 58 -5.86 4.27 -24.95
C GLU A 58 -5.00 3.41 -24.02
N GLU A 59 -3.67 3.46 -24.19
CA GLU A 59 -2.73 2.57 -23.50
C GLU A 59 -3.01 2.49 -22.00
N ASN A 60 -3.10 1.25 -21.50
CA ASN A 60 -3.34 1.02 -20.09
C ASN A 60 -2.07 1.43 -19.31
N PRO A 61 -2.14 2.42 -18.42
CA PRO A 61 -1.00 2.92 -17.65
C PRO A 61 -0.44 1.90 -16.63
N PHE A 62 -1.08 0.74 -16.49
CA PHE A 62 -0.62 -0.39 -15.69
C PHE A 62 -0.13 -1.58 -16.52
N THR A 63 0.08 -1.39 -17.82
CA THR A 63 0.73 -2.40 -18.67
C THR A 63 2.21 -2.38 -18.34
N ILE A 64 2.74 -3.50 -17.85
CA ILE A 64 4.18 -3.65 -17.64
C ILE A 64 4.79 -3.93 -19.01
N TYR A 65 5.61 -3.01 -19.50
CA TYR A 65 6.34 -3.16 -20.74
C TYR A 65 7.74 -3.76 -20.50
N PRO A 66 8.35 -4.41 -21.49
CA PRO A 66 9.75 -4.87 -21.40
C PRO A 66 10.73 -3.74 -21.07
N GLU A 67 10.39 -2.51 -21.45
CA GLU A 67 11.14 -1.30 -21.10
C GLU A 67 11.07 -1.00 -19.60
N ASP A 68 9.97 -1.33 -18.91
CA ASP A 68 9.84 -1.16 -17.46
C ASP A 68 10.75 -2.14 -16.69
N ASP A 69 11.05 -3.31 -17.27
CA ASP A 69 12.00 -4.28 -16.70
C ASP A 69 13.45 -3.77 -16.75
N SER A 70 13.74 -2.78 -17.59
CA SER A 70 15.04 -2.12 -17.66
C SER A 70 15.23 -1.07 -16.55
N VAL A 71 14.16 -0.68 -15.85
CA VAL A 71 14.21 0.21 -14.69
C VAL A 71 14.60 -0.64 -13.48
N PRO A 72 15.77 -0.43 -12.85
CA PRO A 72 16.19 -1.23 -11.71
C PRO A 72 15.22 -0.99 -10.54
N MET A 73 14.37 -1.98 -10.27
CA MET A 73 13.51 -2.02 -9.11
C MET A 73 14.21 -2.81 -8.01
N GLU A 74 14.48 -2.18 -6.87
CA GLU A 74 15.08 -2.84 -5.71
C GLU A 74 14.20 -4.01 -5.26
N ARG A 75 14.71 -5.24 -5.42
CA ARG A 75 13.98 -6.48 -5.07
C ARG A 75 13.91 -6.73 -3.57
N GLN A 76 14.77 -6.05 -2.81
CA GLN A 76 14.78 -6.05 -1.36
C GLN A 76 15.05 -4.62 -0.91
N GLN A 77 14.20 -4.12 -0.02
CA GLN A 77 14.54 -3.00 0.84
C GLN A 77 14.71 -3.58 2.23
N ASP A 78 15.91 -3.42 2.77
CA ASP A 78 16.18 -3.79 4.16
C ASP A 78 15.42 -2.80 5.04
N PHE A 79 14.36 -3.28 5.68
CA PHE A 79 13.70 -2.53 6.72
C PHE A 79 14.65 -2.48 7.92
N ASP A 80 14.90 -1.27 8.42
CA ASP A 80 15.70 -1.08 9.63
C ASP A 80 14.87 -1.51 10.85
N ASP A 81 14.92 -2.81 11.15
CA ASP A 81 14.30 -3.42 12.34
C ASP A 81 15.15 -3.21 13.61
N SER A 82 16.12 -2.27 13.58
CA SER A 82 16.96 -1.97 14.75
C SER A 82 16.09 -1.47 15.90
N THR A 83 16.22 -2.13 17.05
CA THR A 83 15.64 -1.64 18.30
C THR A 83 16.30 -0.29 18.67
N PRO A 84 15.53 0.76 19.01
CA PRO A 84 16.08 2.01 19.49
C PRO A 84 17.00 1.77 20.70
N PRO A 85 18.08 2.54 20.86
CA PRO A 85 18.96 2.39 22.02
C PRO A 85 18.21 2.71 23.32
N ASP A 86 18.42 1.88 24.35
CA ASP A 86 17.93 2.14 25.71
C ASP A 86 18.49 3.48 26.20
N SER A 87 17.60 4.40 26.60
CA SER A 87 17.94 5.69 27.23
C SER A 87 18.09 5.58 28.74
#